data_AF-A0A1Q7AY93-F1
#
_entry.id   AF-A0A1Q7AY93-F1
#
_cell.length_a   1.000
_cell.length_b   1.000
_cell.length_c   1.000
_cell.angle_alpha   90.00
_cell.angle_beta   90.00
_cell.angle_gamma   90.00
#
_symmetry.space_group_name_H-M   'P 1'
#
loop_
_entity.id
_entity.type
_entity.pdbx_description
1 polymer ?
#
loop_
_entity_poly.entity_id
_entity_poly.type
_entity_poly.pdbx_seq_one_letter_code
_entity_poly.pdbx_strand_id
1 'polypeptide(L)'
;MCLAAAACAALPDIDVIGFTAHRGITHSLTFAVVAALVATLLLFREPLARRTRVQIALTLLVALLSHSCLDALSQYSWGVEFLAPFSQHRFRFVWTPLGRPNGQIFGQLVQEALVVFLPAVVLAWLGLRRRVESA
;
A
#
# COMPACT_ATOMS: atom_id res chain seq x y z
N MET A 1 -2.05 12.76 9.96
CA MET A 1 -1.89 12.32 8.56
C MET A 1 -1.04 11.06 8.44
N CYS A 2 0.23 11.06 8.90
CA CYS A 2 1.13 9.90 8.74
C CYS A 2 0.57 8.59 9.35
N LEU A 3 -0.03 8.65 10.54
CA LEU A 3 -0.66 7.48 11.16
C LEU A 3 -1.83 6.93 10.31
N ALA A 4 -2.66 7.81 9.75
CA ALA A 4 -3.76 7.41 8.87
C ALA A 4 -3.22 6.77 7.58
N ALA A 5 -2.15 7.31 7.01
CA ALA A 5 -1.50 6.74 5.84
C ALA A 5 -0.86 5.37 6.15
N ALA A 6 -0.18 5.22 7.29
CA ALA A 6 0.38 3.94 7.72
C ALA A 6 -0.72 2.88 7.96
N ALA A 7 -1.81 3.26 8.61
CA ALA A 7 -2.97 2.39 8.77
C ALA A 7 -3.59 2.00 7.42
N CYS A 8 -3.71 2.96 6.48
CA CYS A 8 -4.19 2.70 5.13
C CYS A 8 -3.27 1.76 4.34
N ALA A 9 -1.96 1.86 4.51
CA ALA A 9 -1.01 0.94 3.89
C ALA A 9 -1.18 -0.49 4.43
N ALA A 10 -1.44 -0.67 5.73
CA ALA A 10 -1.65 -2.00 6.33
C ALA A 10 -3.06 -2.57 6.13
N LEU A 11 -4.06 -1.72 5.83
CA LEU A 11 -5.47 -2.09 5.78
C LEU A 11 -5.81 -3.24 4.80
N PRO A 12 -5.19 -3.36 3.60
CA PRO A 12 -5.54 -4.44 2.67
C PRO A 12 -5.42 -5.85 3.26
N ASP A 13 -4.48 -6.08 4.18
CA ASP A 13 -4.25 -7.39 4.83
C ASP A 13 -5.28 -7.74 5.91
N ILE A 14 -6.30 -6.90 6.13
CA ILE A 14 -7.43 -7.27 7.01
C ILE A 14 -8.16 -8.52 6.49
N ASP A 15 -7.99 -8.87 5.21
CA ASP A 15 -8.51 -10.09 4.61
C ASP A 15 -7.89 -11.37 5.21
N VAL A 16 -6.77 -11.29 5.93
CA VAL A 16 -6.20 -12.40 6.72
C VAL A 16 -7.14 -12.85 7.85
N ILE A 17 -7.96 -11.92 8.36
CA ILE A 17 -8.97 -12.21 9.39
C ILE A 17 -10.26 -12.74 8.76
N GLY A 18 -10.50 -12.44 7.48
CA GLY A 18 -11.66 -12.90 6.74
C GLY A 18 -11.45 -14.28 6.10
N PHE A 19 -12.50 -15.07 5.95
CA PHE A 19 -12.46 -16.32 5.17
C PHE A 19 -12.36 -16.11 3.64
N THR A 20 -11.96 -14.91 3.20
CA THR A 20 -11.84 -14.55 1.79
C THR A 20 -10.48 -14.96 1.23
N ALA A 21 -10.39 -15.16 -0.08
CA ALA A 21 -9.11 -15.40 -0.72
C ALA A 21 -8.16 -14.21 -0.47
N HIS A 22 -7.00 -14.47 0.14
CA HIS A 22 -6.00 -13.44 0.42
C HIS A 22 -5.53 -12.76 -0.88
N ARG A 23 -5.33 -11.45 -0.82
CA ARG A 23 -5.01 -10.54 -1.95
C ARG A 23 -6.13 -10.44 -3.00
N GLY A 24 -7.36 -10.60 -2.51
CA GLY A 24 -8.59 -10.44 -3.28
C GLY A 24 -9.07 -8.99 -3.28
N ILE A 25 -10.35 -8.78 -2.95
CA ILE A 25 -11.02 -7.48 -3.08
C ILE A 25 -10.36 -6.35 -2.29
N THR A 26 -9.78 -6.62 -1.12
CA THR A 26 -9.12 -5.59 -0.27
C THR A 26 -7.82 -5.06 -0.89
N HIS A 27 -7.26 -5.75 -1.88
CA HIS A 27 -6.07 -5.33 -2.62
C HIS A 27 -6.40 -4.74 -4.00
N SER A 28 -7.69 -4.52 -4.28
CA SER A 28 -8.15 -3.98 -5.56
C SER A 28 -8.02 -2.47 -5.64
N LEU A 29 -7.96 -1.95 -6.87
CA LEU A 29 -8.05 -0.51 -7.16
C LEU A 29 -9.36 0.09 -6.63
N THR A 30 -10.46 -0.65 -6.78
CA THR A 30 -11.79 -0.25 -6.32
C THR A 30 -11.81 -0.05 -4.80
N PHE A 31 -11.28 -1.02 -4.05
CA PHE A 31 -11.18 -0.92 -2.60
C PHE A 31 -10.30 0.26 -2.19
N ALA A 32 -9.13 0.43 -2.82
CA ALA A 32 -8.23 1.53 -2.49
C ALA A 32 -8.91 2.91 -2.66
N VAL A 33 -9.66 3.12 -3.76
CA VAL A 33 -10.39 4.38 -4.00
C VAL A 33 -11.49 4.58 -2.95
N VAL A 34 -12.34 3.57 -2.72
CA VAL A 34 -13.44 3.68 -1.75
C VAL A 34 -12.92 3.89 -0.34
N ALA A 35 -11.94 3.09 0.10
CA ALA A 35 -11.36 3.18 1.43
C ALA A 35 -10.65 4.52 1.66
N ALA A 36 -9.92 5.05 0.68
CA ALA A 36 -9.28 6.36 0.80
C ALA A 36 -10.29 7.50 0.97
N LEU A 37 -11.39 7.48 0.21
CA LEU A 37 -12.47 8.46 0.32
C LEU A 37 -13.17 8.36 1.68
N VAL A 38 -13.55 7.14 2.08
CA VAL A 38 -14.19 6.89 3.38
C VAL A 38 -13.28 7.30 4.53
N ALA A 39 -12.01 6.91 4.51
CA ALA A 39 -11.04 7.31 5.54
C ALA A 39 -10.85 8.83 5.60
N THR A 40 -10.83 9.50 4.45
CA THR A 40 -10.76 10.97 4.41
C THR A 40 -11.98 11.61 5.05
N LEU A 41 -13.19 11.14 4.72
CA LEU A 41 -14.45 11.66 5.27
C LEU A 41 -14.60 11.39 6.77
N LEU A 42 -14.18 10.21 7.24
CA LEU A 42 -14.36 9.80 8.63
C LEU A 42 -13.28 10.36 9.56
N LEU A 43 -12.02 10.42 9.13
CA LEU A 43 -10.89 10.82 9.97
C LEU A 43 -10.57 12.32 9.90
N PHE A 44 -11.01 13.02 8.85
CA PHE A 44 -10.73 14.44 8.63
C PHE A 44 -12.02 15.24 8.43
N ARG A 45 -12.88 15.21 9.45
CA ARG A 45 -14.24 15.77 9.43
C ARG A 45 -14.29 17.30 9.41
N GLU A 46 -13.20 17.94 9.83
CA GLU A 46 -13.10 19.40 9.93
C GLU A 46 -13.36 20.10 8.57
N PRO A 47 -13.87 21.35 8.59
CA PRO A 47 -14.07 22.16 7.39
C PRO A 47 -12.70 22.57 6.81
N LEU A 48 -12.15 21.69 5.98
CA LEU A 48 -10.90 21.89 5.26
C LEU A 48 -11.17 22.45 3.86
N ALA A 49 -10.26 23.29 3.38
CA ALA A 49 -10.27 23.72 1.98
C ALA A 49 -10.30 22.50 1.04
N ARG A 50 -11.05 22.60 -0.06
CA ARG A 50 -11.21 21.51 -1.04
C ARG A 50 -9.87 20.92 -1.48
N ARG A 51 -8.88 21.79 -1.72
CA ARG A 51 -7.52 21.39 -2.11
C ARG A 51 -6.86 20.48 -1.06
N THR A 52 -6.95 20.83 0.21
CA THR A 52 -6.39 20.04 1.32
C THR A 52 -7.08 18.68 1.44
N ARG A 53 -8.40 18.63 1.30
CA ARG A 53 -9.15 17.36 1.31
C ARG A 53 -8.72 16.43 0.18
N VAL A 54 -8.57 16.97 -1.03
CA VAL A 54 -8.08 16.21 -2.18
C VAL A 54 -6.66 15.68 -1.94
N GLN A 55 -5.76 16.50 -1.39
CA GLN A 55 -4.40 16.07 -1.05
C GLN A 55 -4.38 14.93 -0.02
N ILE A 56 -5.23 15.00 1.00
CA ILE A 56 -5.39 13.93 1.99
C ILE A 56 -5.87 12.65 1.29
N ALA A 57 -6.97 12.72 0.53
CA ALA A 57 -7.53 11.57 -0.17
C ALA A 57 -6.52 10.90 -1.11
N LEU A 58 -5.78 11.69 -1.91
CA LEU A 58 -4.75 11.18 -2.79
C LEU A 58 -3.59 10.52 -2.01
N THR A 59 -3.19 11.09 -0.88
CA THR A 59 -2.13 10.51 -0.05
C THR A 59 -2.57 9.17 0.56
N LEU A 60 -3.80 9.07 1.05
CA LEU A 60 -4.34 7.81 1.57
C LEU A 60 -4.52 6.76 0.46
N LEU A 61 -4.95 7.19 -0.74
CA LEU A 61 -5.05 6.33 -1.92
C LEU A 61 -3.69 5.76 -2.31
N VAL A 62 -2.65 6.60 -2.38
CA VAL A 62 -1.29 6.15 -2.66
C VAL A 62 -0.80 5.17 -1.59
N ALA A 63 -1.12 5.40 -0.32
CA ALA A 63 -0.77 4.47 0.75
C ALA A 63 -1.43 3.09 0.56
N LEU A 64 -2.74 3.03 0.30
CA LEU A 64 -3.45 1.78 0.01
C LEU A 64 -2.89 1.06 -1.22
N LEU A 65 -2.71 1.77 -2.32
CA LEU A 65 -2.18 1.21 -3.57
C LEU A 65 -0.73 0.73 -3.42
N SER A 66 0.07 1.39 -2.57
CA SER A 66 1.46 0.98 -2.36
C SER A 66 1.55 -0.46 -1.87
N HIS A 67 0.68 -0.87 -0.95
CA HIS A 67 0.66 -2.24 -0.43
C HIS A 67 0.35 -3.26 -1.54
N SER A 68 -0.73 -3.06 -2.29
CA SER A 68 -1.12 -3.94 -3.39
C SER A 68 -0.04 -4.01 -4.49
N CYS A 69 0.63 -2.88 -4.79
CA CYS A 69 1.74 -2.85 -5.74
C CYS A 69 2.98 -3.60 -5.23
N LEU A 70 3.34 -3.43 -3.96
CA LEU A 70 4.46 -4.17 -3.34
C LEU A 70 4.18 -5.67 -3.32
N ASP A 71 2.93 -6.07 -3.08
CA ASP A 71 2.50 -7.46 -3.18
C ASP A 71 2.62 -8.04 -4.59
N ALA A 72 2.40 -7.23 -5.63
CA ALA A 72 2.58 -7.63 -7.02
C ALA A 72 4.06 -7.77 -7.44
N LEU A 73 5.01 -7.25 -6.64
CA LEU A 73 6.46 -7.52 -6.78
C LEU A 73 6.87 -8.87 -6.15
N SER A 74 5.93 -9.58 -5.53
CA SER A 74 6.22 -10.83 -4.81
C SER A 74 5.76 -12.10 -5.53
N GLN A 75 6.48 -13.18 -5.25
CA GLN A 75 6.16 -14.54 -5.66
C GLN A 75 5.51 -15.34 -4.51
N TYR A 76 5.12 -14.67 -3.42
CA TYR A 76 4.57 -15.31 -2.21
C TYR A 76 3.18 -15.90 -2.42
N SER A 77 2.47 -15.47 -3.47
CA SER A 77 1.07 -15.82 -3.73
C SER A 77 0.77 -15.90 -5.22
N TRP A 78 -0.49 -16.22 -5.53
CA TRP A 78 -1.29 -15.96 -6.75
C TRP A 78 -0.93 -14.75 -7.61
N GLY A 79 -0.45 -13.68 -6.99
CA GLY A 79 -0.63 -12.33 -7.50
C GLY A 79 -1.92 -11.71 -6.94
N VAL A 80 -2.19 -10.49 -7.38
CA VAL A 80 -3.18 -9.56 -6.79
C VAL A 80 -4.37 -9.36 -7.73
N GLU A 81 -5.59 -9.39 -7.19
CA GLU A 81 -6.82 -9.13 -7.94
C GLU A 81 -7.10 -7.62 -8.08
N PHE A 82 -6.25 -6.89 -8.80
CA PHE A 82 -6.37 -5.42 -8.94
C PHE A 82 -7.75 -4.94 -9.44
N LEU A 83 -8.41 -5.76 -10.26
CA LEU A 83 -9.68 -5.44 -10.91
C LEU A 83 -10.90 -6.01 -10.19
N ALA A 84 -10.75 -6.59 -9.00
CA ALA A 84 -11.89 -6.99 -8.19
C ALA A 84 -12.76 -5.75 -7.85
N PRO A 85 -14.09 -5.89 -7.74
CA PRO A 85 -14.87 -7.13 -7.88
C PRO A 85 -15.24 -7.49 -9.33
N PHE A 86 -14.79 -6.72 -10.32
CA PHE A 86 -15.19 -6.88 -11.73
C PHE A 86 -14.50 -8.06 -12.42
N SER A 87 -13.31 -8.44 -11.96
CA SER A 87 -12.57 -9.59 -12.45
C SER A 87 -11.74 -10.22 -11.33
N GLN A 88 -11.68 -11.55 -11.33
CA GLN A 88 -10.83 -12.35 -10.44
C GLN A 88 -9.43 -12.61 -11.03
N HIS A 89 -9.09 -11.98 -12.16
CA HIS A 89 -7.78 -12.13 -12.77
C HIS A 89 -6.69 -11.58 -11.83
N ARG A 90 -5.66 -12.41 -11.58
CA ARG A 90 -4.53 -12.08 -10.70
C ARG A 90 -3.34 -11.60 -11.49
N PHE A 91 -2.79 -10.48 -11.08
CA PHE A 91 -1.65 -9.85 -11.73
C PHE A 91 -0.41 -9.92 -10.85
N ARG A 92 0.75 -10.08 -11.50
CA ARG A 92 2.07 -9.82 -10.93
C ARG A 92 2.82 -8.91 -11.89
N PHE A 93 3.80 -8.18 -11.38
CA PHE A 93 4.68 -7.42 -12.26
C PHE A 93 5.66 -8.35 -12.98
N VAL A 94 6.23 -7.87 -14.10
CA VAL A 94 7.23 -8.62 -14.88
C VAL A 94 8.49 -8.87 -14.05
N TRP A 95 8.83 -7.92 -13.19
CA TRP A 95 9.93 -8.04 -12.24
C TRP A 95 9.38 -8.31 -10.84
N THR A 96 9.63 -9.52 -10.32
CA THR A 96 9.20 -9.94 -8.97
C THR A 96 10.40 -10.38 -8.12
N PRO A 97 11.17 -9.43 -7.55
CA PRO A 97 12.40 -9.74 -6.82
C PRO A 97 12.14 -10.39 -5.44
N LEU A 98 10.92 -10.25 -4.90
CA LEU A 98 10.54 -10.76 -3.60
C LEU A 98 10.08 -12.22 -3.74
N GLY A 99 10.92 -13.17 -3.36
CA GLY A 99 10.68 -14.60 -3.52
C GLY A 99 10.97 -15.39 -2.27
N ARG A 100 10.91 -16.72 -2.35
CA ARG A 100 11.29 -17.61 -1.24
C ARG A 100 12.71 -18.15 -1.49
N PRO A 101 13.78 -17.47 -1.04
CA PRO A 101 15.14 -18.00 -1.19
C PRO A 101 15.29 -19.27 -0.36
N ASN A 102 15.17 -20.42 -1.03
CA ASN A 102 15.31 -21.76 -0.43
C ASN A 102 14.36 -22.03 0.76
N GLY A 103 13.21 -21.35 0.82
CA GLY A 103 12.24 -21.47 1.92
C GLY A 103 12.69 -20.83 3.24
N GLN A 104 13.77 -20.05 3.25
CA GLN A 104 14.32 -19.45 4.47
C GLN A 104 13.74 -18.06 4.73
N ILE A 105 13.18 -17.86 5.94
CA ILE A 105 12.63 -16.58 6.40
C ILE A 105 13.69 -15.48 6.37
N PHE A 106 14.94 -15.79 6.74
CA PHE A 106 16.01 -14.80 6.77
C PHE A 106 16.27 -14.17 5.40
N GLY A 107 16.35 -14.98 4.34
CA GLY A 107 16.55 -14.47 3.00
C GLY A 107 15.36 -13.63 2.51
N GLN A 108 14.14 -14.01 2.87
CA GLN A 108 12.96 -13.19 2.61
C GLN A 108 13.04 -11.82 3.29
N LEU A 109 13.40 -11.79 4.58
CA LEU A 109 13.55 -10.53 5.33
C LEU A 109 14.64 -9.63 4.73
N VAL A 110 15.74 -10.19 4.23
CA VAL A 110 16.79 -9.43 3.53
C VAL A 110 16.24 -8.83 2.24
N GLN A 111 15.47 -9.59 1.45
CA GLN A 111 14.85 -9.07 0.22
C GLN A 111 13.87 -7.94 0.52
N GLU A 112 13.00 -8.11 1.52
CA GLU A 112 12.06 -7.07 1.94
C GLU A 112 12.78 -5.81 2.47
N ALA A 113 13.85 -6.00 3.25
CA ALA A 113 14.66 -4.89 3.76
C ALA A 113 15.30 -4.08 2.61
N LEU A 114 15.80 -4.74 1.57
CA LEU A 114 16.49 -4.09 0.46
C LEU A 114 15.54 -3.50 -0.59
N VAL A 115 14.47 -4.21 -0.94
CA VAL A 115 13.58 -3.83 -2.04
C VAL A 115 12.44 -2.93 -1.58
N VAL A 116 12.00 -3.07 -0.32
CA VAL A 116 10.84 -2.34 0.21
C VAL A 116 11.28 -1.29 1.22
N PHE A 117 11.95 -1.70 2.29
CA PHE A 117 12.25 -0.80 3.41
C PHE A 117 13.30 0.26 3.07
N LEU A 118 14.40 -0.12 2.42
CA LEU A 118 15.48 0.81 2.08
C LEU A 118 14.99 1.96 1.16
N PRO A 119 14.26 1.73 0.05
CA PRO A 119 13.68 2.81 -0.73
C PRO A 119 12.73 3.71 0.06
N ALA A 120 11.91 3.13 0.94
CA ALA A 120 11.01 3.90 1.80
C ALA A 120 11.77 4.84 2.75
N VAL A 121 12.85 4.35 3.37
CA VAL A 121 13.73 5.14 4.25
C VAL A 121 14.42 6.26 3.46
N VAL A 122 14.93 5.98 2.26
CA VAL A 122 15.55 6.99 1.39
C VAL A 122 14.57 8.09 1.02
N LEU A 123 13.34 7.73 0.61
CA LEU A 123 12.29 8.71 0.29
C LEU A 123 11.89 9.54 1.51
N ALA A 124 11.76 8.92 2.69
CA ALA A 124 11.47 9.63 3.94
C ALA A 124 12.58 10.63 4.28
N TRP A 125 13.84 10.23 4.15
CA TRP A 125 15.00 11.08 4.40
C TRP A 125 15.09 12.26 3.42
N LEU A 126 14.88 12.04 2.12
CA LEU A 126 14.82 13.10 1.11
C LEU A 126 13.68 14.09 1.41
N GLY A 127 12.53 13.57 1.83
CA GLY A 127 11.39 14.39 2.24
C GLY A 127 11.68 15.27 3.46
N LEU A 128 12.39 14.73 4.46
CA LEU A 128 12.81 15.48 5.65
C LEU A 128 13.82 16.57 5.30
N ARG A 129 14.80 16.30 4.42
CA ARG A 129 15.79 17.30 3.98
C ARG A 129 15.14 18.52 3.32
N ARG A 130 14.19 18.30 2.40
CA ARG A 130 13.47 19.41 1.74
C ARG A 130 12.69 20.27 2.72
N ARG A 131 12.18 19.70 3.81
CA ARG A 131 11.48 20.48 4.85
C ARG A 131 12.44 21.39 5.62
N VAL A 132 13.64 20.91 5.92
CA VAL A 132 14.67 21.71 6.61
C VAL A 132 15.14 22.87 5.72
N GLU A 133 15.29 22.65 4.41
CA GLU A 133 15.68 23.70 3.47
C GLU A 133 14.59 24.75 3.21
N SER A 134 13.33 24.43 3.51
CA SER A 134 12.17 25.32 3.31
C SER A 134 11.71 26.05 4.58
N ALA A 135 12.38 25.82 5.71
CA ALA A 135 12.06 26.39 7.02
C ALA A 135 13.08 27.48 7.40
#